data_AF-A0AAE4I567-F1
#
_entry.id   AF-A0AAE4I567-F1
#
_cell.length_a   1.000
_cell.length_b   1.000
_cell.length_c   1.000
_cell.angle_alpha   90.00
_cell.angle_beta   90.00
_cell.angle_gamma   90.00
#
_symmetry.space_group_name_H-M   'P 1'
#
loop_
_entity.id
_entity.type
_entity.pdbx_description
1 polymer ?
#
loop_
_entity_poly.entity_id
_entity_poly.type
_entity_poly.pdbx_seq_one_letter_code
_entity_poly.pdbx_strand_id
1 'polypeptide(L)'
;MGLKIDRKQDKRVVHACTHMLADIPNGVTVCSSELVAGGILQEGTALGGKDAAGLYHVVKTARLTEDATATTKAYKVAKGHHFKVGDFIMLKVGAKAYKITSINTSETLYDTINVDTTLGEAATAGAALVLAAAESADTTSAFKYVPKAMTGDSYDVEDLNNHFVTAVTIGQFKESVIPAVSDDIKAALPGISLI
;
A
#
# COMPACT_ATOMS: atom_id res chain seq x y z
N MET A 1 -29.24 -2.41 -1.32
CA MET A 1 -28.27 -1.30 -1.41
C MET A 1 -27.67 -1.29 -2.81
N GLY A 2 -27.69 -0.15 -3.51
CA GLY A 2 -27.02 0.01 -4.81
C GLY A 2 -25.55 0.37 -4.65
N LEU A 3 -24.70 -0.06 -5.58
CA LEU A 3 -23.28 0.28 -5.63
C LEU A 3 -23.13 1.79 -5.90
N LYS A 4 -22.48 2.54 -5.00
CA LYS A 4 -22.19 3.97 -5.18
C LYS A 4 -20.72 4.16 -5.58
N ILE A 5 -20.48 4.95 -6.63
CA ILE A 5 -19.15 5.29 -7.13
C ILE A 5 -19.06 6.81 -7.21
N ASP A 6 -18.13 7.40 -6.46
CA ASP A 6 -17.88 8.85 -6.48
C ASP A 6 -16.61 9.16 -7.31
N ARG A 7 -16.72 10.10 -8.26
CA ARG A 7 -15.57 10.66 -9.00
C ARG A 7 -15.15 11.97 -8.35
N LYS A 8 -13.86 12.11 -8.02
CA LYS A 8 -13.31 13.30 -7.38
C LYS A 8 -12.00 13.73 -8.06
N GLN A 9 -11.75 15.03 -8.07
CA GLN A 9 -10.49 15.63 -8.49
C GLN A 9 -9.56 15.77 -7.28
N ASP A 10 -8.27 15.50 -7.46
CA ASP A 10 -7.28 15.73 -6.40
C ASP A 10 -7.19 17.23 -6.09
N LYS A 11 -7.22 17.57 -4.80
CA LYS A 11 -7.17 18.96 -4.31
C LYS A 11 -5.79 19.32 -3.73
N ARG A 12 -4.83 18.39 -3.77
CA ARG A 12 -3.51 18.57 -3.17
C ARG A 12 -2.57 19.33 -4.12
N VAL A 13 -1.71 20.17 -3.54
CA VAL A 13 -0.80 21.06 -4.28
C VAL A 13 0.47 20.32 -4.74
N VAL A 14 0.80 19.18 -4.12
CA VAL A 14 1.97 18.37 -4.45
C VAL A 14 1.52 17.14 -5.20
N HIS A 15 1.94 17.04 -6.46
CA HIS A 15 1.72 15.87 -7.31
C HIS A 15 3.00 15.04 -7.40
N ALA A 16 2.84 13.72 -7.34
CA ALA A 16 3.93 12.76 -7.43
C ALA A 16 4.20 12.31 -8.86
N CYS A 17 3.16 12.11 -9.67
CA CYS A 17 3.22 11.70 -11.06
C CYS A 17 3.72 12.86 -11.91
N THR A 18 4.99 12.80 -12.32
CA THR A 18 5.59 13.83 -13.18
C THR A 18 5.25 13.59 -14.65
N HIS A 19 5.13 12.32 -15.05
CA HIS A 19 4.75 11.94 -16.40
C HIS A 19 3.83 10.72 -16.40
N MET A 20 2.63 10.87 -16.95
CA MET A 20 1.72 9.76 -17.21
C MET A 20 1.81 9.42 -18.70
N LEU A 21 2.39 8.27 -19.05
CA LEU A 21 2.56 7.83 -20.44
C LEU A 21 1.44 6.88 -20.87
N ALA A 22 1.01 5.99 -19.97
CA ALA A 22 -0.12 5.11 -20.20
C ALA A 22 -0.85 4.79 -18.89
N ASP A 23 -2.17 4.80 -18.95
CA ASP A 23 -3.08 4.41 -17.89
C ASP A 23 -4.05 3.33 -18.37
N ILE A 24 -4.73 2.69 -17.43
CA ILE A 24 -5.85 1.81 -17.75
C ILE A 24 -6.99 2.69 -18.27
N PRO A 25 -7.45 2.50 -19.52
CA PRO A 25 -8.45 3.38 -20.13
C PRO A 25 -9.72 3.45 -19.29
N ASN A 26 -10.22 4.67 -19.07
CA ASN A 26 -11.39 4.96 -18.22
C ASN A 26 -11.19 4.56 -16.76
N GLY A 27 -9.96 4.52 -16.25
CA GLY A 27 -9.66 4.30 -14.83
C GLY A 27 -10.11 2.94 -14.30
N VAL A 28 -10.04 2.80 -12.98
CA VAL A 28 -10.42 1.58 -12.25
C VAL A 28 -11.27 1.92 -11.03
N THR A 29 -12.05 0.94 -10.57
CA THR A 29 -12.77 1.07 -9.29
C THR A 29 -11.98 0.35 -8.20
N VAL A 30 -11.51 1.10 -7.21
CA VAL A 30 -10.76 0.57 -6.06
C VAL A 30 -11.72 0.26 -4.92
N CYS A 31 -11.57 -0.95 -4.35
CA CYS A 31 -12.33 -1.39 -3.19
C CYS A 31 -11.90 -0.63 -1.93
N SER A 32 -12.83 0.10 -1.30
CA SER A 32 -12.55 0.89 -0.09
C SER A 32 -12.77 0.14 1.22
N SER A 33 -13.49 -1.00 1.20
CA SER A 33 -13.83 -1.76 2.41
C SER A 33 -12.59 -2.24 3.19
N GLU A 34 -11.51 -2.53 2.48
CA GLU A 34 -10.24 -2.95 3.09
C GLU A 34 -9.39 -1.77 3.57
N LEU A 35 -9.72 -0.54 3.17
CA LEU A 35 -8.97 0.68 3.51
C LEU A 35 -9.44 1.29 4.83
N VAL A 36 -8.57 2.10 5.43
CA VAL A 36 -8.89 2.84 6.65
C VAL A 36 -9.76 4.04 6.27
N ALA A 37 -11.02 4.03 6.73
CA ALA A 37 -11.98 5.12 6.48
C ALA A 37 -11.48 6.45 7.07
N GLY A 38 -11.69 7.55 6.35
CA GLY A 38 -11.17 8.87 6.69
C GLY A 38 -9.67 9.04 6.42
N GLY A 39 -8.98 7.98 5.98
CA GLY A 39 -7.62 8.05 5.49
C GLY A 39 -7.53 8.62 4.07
N ILE A 40 -6.31 8.68 3.55
CA ILE A 40 -6.03 9.18 2.20
C ILE A 40 -5.38 8.07 1.40
N LEU A 41 -6.02 7.68 0.29
CA LEU A 41 -5.39 6.89 -0.73
C LEU A 41 -4.46 7.81 -1.51
N GLN A 42 -3.17 7.80 -1.18
CA GLN A 42 -2.20 8.72 -1.77
C GLN A 42 -1.92 8.39 -3.23
N GLU A 43 -1.54 9.39 -4.00
CA GLU A 43 -0.95 9.24 -5.32
C GLU A 43 0.30 8.34 -5.27
N GLY A 44 0.51 7.53 -6.30
CA GLY A 44 1.61 6.55 -6.35
C GLY A 44 1.37 5.30 -5.50
N THR A 45 0.19 5.13 -4.88
CA THR A 45 -0.15 3.90 -4.18
C THR A 45 -0.25 2.75 -5.19
N ALA A 46 0.44 1.65 -4.92
CA ALA A 46 0.37 0.46 -5.76
C ALA A 46 -1.02 -0.20 -5.71
N LEU A 47 -1.58 -0.45 -6.89
CA LEU A 47 -2.84 -1.15 -7.09
C LEU A 47 -2.55 -2.56 -7.62
N GLY A 48 -3.19 -3.54 -7.00
CA GLY A 48 -3.19 -4.92 -7.47
C GLY A 48 -4.15 -5.16 -8.63
N GLY A 49 -4.16 -6.38 -9.14
CA GLY A 49 -5.10 -6.79 -10.20
C GLY A 49 -6.58 -6.75 -9.76
N LYS A 50 -7.47 -6.83 -10.76
CA LYS A 50 -8.92 -6.90 -10.54
C LYS A 50 -9.34 -8.24 -9.92
N ASP A 51 -10.31 -8.19 -9.03
CA ASP A 51 -11.01 -9.36 -8.52
C ASP A 51 -12.10 -9.86 -9.50
N ALA A 52 -12.86 -10.87 -9.08
CA ALA A 52 -13.98 -11.41 -9.85
C ALA A 52 -15.15 -10.42 -10.05
N ALA A 53 -15.28 -9.42 -9.17
CA ALA A 53 -16.27 -8.35 -9.27
C ALA A 53 -15.79 -7.15 -10.11
N GLY A 54 -14.54 -7.19 -10.59
CA GLY A 54 -13.92 -6.09 -11.35
C GLY A 54 -13.36 -4.96 -10.48
N LEU A 55 -13.28 -5.16 -9.16
CA LEU A 55 -12.70 -4.21 -8.22
C LEU A 55 -11.19 -4.42 -8.13
N TYR A 56 -10.46 -3.31 -8.11
CA TYR A 56 -9.02 -3.28 -7.87
C TYR A 56 -8.79 -3.13 -6.37
N HIS A 57 -7.70 -3.73 -5.89
CA HIS A 57 -7.33 -3.68 -4.47
C HIS A 57 -6.01 -2.97 -4.28
N VAL A 58 -5.85 -2.30 -3.14
CA VAL A 58 -4.60 -1.62 -2.80
C VAL A 58 -3.58 -2.62 -2.26
N VAL A 59 -2.36 -2.56 -2.78
CA VAL A 59 -1.21 -3.22 -2.17
C VAL A 59 -0.75 -2.35 -1.02
N LYS A 60 -1.27 -2.60 0.18
CA LYS A 60 -1.00 -1.75 1.33
C LYS A 60 0.49 -1.79 1.67
N THR A 61 1.05 -0.61 1.87
CA THR A 61 2.43 -0.46 2.34
C THR A 61 2.49 0.51 3.51
N ALA A 62 3.56 0.41 4.31
CA ALA A 62 3.89 1.36 5.36
C ALA A 62 5.40 1.58 5.40
N ARG A 63 5.82 2.84 5.50
CA ARG A 63 7.23 3.22 5.54
C ARG A 63 7.77 3.08 6.96
N LEU A 64 8.82 2.32 7.19
CA LEU A 64 9.51 2.28 8.48
C LEU A 64 10.12 3.65 8.82
N THR A 65 9.96 4.10 10.06
CA THR A 65 10.57 5.36 10.55
C THR A 65 11.92 5.14 11.23
N GLU A 66 12.24 3.90 11.59
CA GLU A 66 13.50 3.50 12.20
C GLU A 66 13.93 2.13 11.69
N ASP A 67 15.18 1.75 11.97
CA ASP A 67 15.71 0.44 11.61
C ASP A 67 15.02 -0.66 12.41
N ALA A 68 14.59 -1.71 11.72
CA ALA A 68 14.12 -2.95 12.30
C ALA A 68 15.21 -4.01 12.24
N THR A 69 15.34 -4.78 13.32
CA THR A 69 16.21 -5.95 13.41
C THR A 69 15.42 -7.24 13.19
N ALA A 70 16.13 -8.37 13.00
CA ALA A 70 15.54 -9.70 12.86
C ALA A 70 14.72 -10.19 14.08
N THR A 71 14.74 -9.47 15.20
CA THR A 71 13.95 -9.78 16.41
C THR A 71 12.83 -8.78 16.66
N THR A 72 12.69 -7.78 15.78
CA THR A 72 11.69 -6.72 15.94
C THR A 72 10.29 -7.31 15.83
N LYS A 73 9.42 -6.84 16.73
CA LYS A 73 8.00 -7.21 16.80
C LYS A 73 7.08 -5.99 16.80
N ALA A 74 7.61 -4.84 17.21
CA ALA A 74 6.93 -3.56 17.17
C ALA A 74 7.62 -2.69 16.11
N TYR A 75 6.98 -2.53 14.96
CA TYR A 75 7.50 -1.77 13.84
C TYR A 75 6.94 -0.37 13.86
N LYS A 76 7.81 0.65 14.01
CA LYS A 76 7.39 2.04 13.88
C LYS A 76 7.33 2.44 12.41
N VAL A 77 6.18 2.96 12.01
CA VAL A 77 5.88 3.31 10.63
C VAL A 77 5.33 4.72 10.52
N ALA A 78 5.54 5.35 9.37
CA ALA A 78 4.96 6.65 9.07
C ALA A 78 3.43 6.55 9.03
N LYS A 79 2.77 7.65 9.43
CA LYS A 79 1.32 7.80 9.40
C LYS A 79 0.76 7.64 7.98
N GLY A 80 -0.51 7.25 7.91
CA GLY A 80 -1.27 7.24 6.65
C GLY A 80 -1.27 5.91 5.90
N HIS A 81 -0.77 4.84 6.52
CA HIS A 81 -0.92 3.49 5.97
C HIS A 81 -2.36 2.96 6.11
N HIS A 82 -2.74 2.03 5.23
CA HIS A 82 -4.07 1.41 5.24
C HIS A 82 -4.15 0.03 5.91
N PHE A 83 -3.11 -0.38 6.65
CA PHE A 83 -3.12 -1.64 7.40
C PHE A 83 -4.21 -1.65 8.48
N LYS A 84 -4.82 -2.83 8.68
CA LYS A 84 -5.77 -3.13 9.75
C LYS A 84 -5.27 -4.31 10.58
N VAL A 85 -5.73 -4.40 11.83
CA VAL A 85 -5.50 -5.59 12.66
C VAL A 85 -6.05 -6.81 11.94
N GLY A 86 -5.26 -7.89 11.90
CA GLY A 86 -5.59 -9.10 11.14
C GLY A 86 -4.99 -9.18 9.74
N ASP A 87 -4.47 -8.08 9.18
CA ASP A 87 -3.69 -8.13 7.93
C ASP A 87 -2.37 -8.88 8.16
N PHE A 88 -1.89 -9.61 7.16
CA PHE A 88 -0.56 -10.22 7.19
C PHE A 88 0.45 -9.27 6.55
N ILE A 89 1.61 -9.11 7.16
CA ILE A 89 2.67 -8.24 6.65
C ILE A 89 3.97 -8.99 6.44
N MET A 90 4.76 -8.51 5.48
CA MET A 90 6.09 -9.01 5.15
C MET A 90 7.02 -7.84 4.82
N LEU A 91 8.33 -8.04 5.01
CA LEU A 91 9.37 -7.10 4.57
C LEU A 91 9.82 -7.33 3.13
N LYS A 92 9.69 -8.58 2.66
CA LYS A 92 10.12 -9.02 1.35
C LYS A 92 9.25 -10.19 0.88
N VAL A 93 9.03 -10.32 -0.43
CA VAL A 93 8.42 -11.49 -1.04
C VAL A 93 9.34 -12.71 -0.87
N GLY A 94 8.78 -13.86 -0.52
CA GLY A 94 9.55 -15.07 -0.19
C GLY A 94 10.24 -14.98 1.17
N ALA A 95 9.81 -14.09 2.07
CA ALA A 95 10.27 -14.05 3.46
C ALA A 95 9.15 -14.54 4.40
N LYS A 96 9.32 -14.33 5.70
CA LYS A 96 8.25 -14.63 6.65
C LYS A 96 7.16 -13.57 6.59
N ALA A 97 5.93 -13.99 6.83
CA ALA A 97 4.79 -13.11 6.94
C ALA A 97 3.95 -13.48 8.15
N TYR A 98 3.61 -12.49 8.98
CA TYR A 98 2.81 -12.69 10.18
C TYR A 98 1.71 -11.65 10.30
N LYS A 99 0.67 -12.03 11.05
CA LYS A 99 -0.52 -11.24 11.27
C LYS A 99 -0.24 -10.05 12.19
N ILE A 100 -0.78 -8.89 11.86
CA ILE A 100 -0.83 -7.73 12.74
C ILE A 100 -1.78 -8.03 13.90
N THR A 101 -1.29 -7.90 15.13
CA THR A 101 -2.07 -8.15 16.35
C THR A 101 -2.60 -6.88 16.98
N SER A 102 -1.89 -5.77 16.83
CA SER A 102 -2.38 -4.45 17.20
C SER A 102 -1.70 -3.35 16.39
N ILE A 103 -2.39 -2.23 16.25
CA ILE A 103 -1.85 -1.00 15.68
C ILE A 103 -2.09 0.10 16.72
N ASN A 104 -1.00 0.72 17.19
CA ASN A 104 -1.08 1.88 18.06
C ASN A 104 -0.90 3.16 17.24
N THR A 105 -1.92 4.01 17.24
CA THR A 105 -1.93 5.30 16.53
C THR A 105 -1.88 6.52 17.45
N SER A 106 -1.60 6.33 18.74
CA SER A 106 -1.62 7.41 19.75
C SER A 106 -0.53 8.46 19.55
N GLU A 107 0.61 8.04 19.00
CA GLU A 107 1.75 8.90 18.76
C GLU A 107 1.47 9.87 17.62
N THR A 108 2.02 11.08 17.66
CA THR A 108 1.73 12.11 16.65
C THR A 108 2.52 11.91 15.36
N LEU A 109 3.73 11.37 15.45
CA LEU A 109 4.69 11.29 14.34
C LEU A 109 4.70 9.94 13.62
N TYR A 110 4.30 8.86 14.30
CA TYR A 110 4.37 7.50 13.77
C TYR A 110 3.21 6.66 14.29
N ASP A 111 2.95 5.54 13.63
CA ASP A 111 2.13 4.45 14.14
C ASP A 111 3.05 3.29 14.54
N THR A 112 2.62 2.45 15.47
CA THR A 112 3.33 1.22 15.84
C THR A 112 2.50 0.01 15.43
N ILE A 113 3.02 -0.81 14.54
CA ILE A 113 2.41 -2.07 14.11
C ILE A 113 3.07 -3.22 14.88
N ASN A 114 2.27 -3.99 15.60
CA ASN A 114 2.74 -5.12 16.40
C ASN A 114 2.42 -6.46 15.73
N VAL A 115 3.38 -7.38 15.78
CA VAL A 115 3.24 -8.79 15.39
C VAL A 115 3.68 -9.69 16.54
N ASP A 116 3.01 -10.81 16.75
CA ASP A 116 3.35 -11.73 17.85
C ASP A 116 4.62 -12.53 17.56
N THR A 117 4.85 -12.81 16.28
CA THR A 117 6.05 -13.48 15.77
C THR A 117 6.83 -12.52 14.88
N THR A 118 8.14 -12.43 15.09
CA THR A 118 9.01 -11.54 14.31
C THR A 118 9.06 -11.96 12.84
N LEU A 119 9.15 -11.00 11.93
CA LEU A 119 9.35 -11.26 10.50
C LEU A 119 10.75 -11.83 10.19
N GLY A 120 11.67 -11.81 11.17
CA GLY A 120 12.96 -12.50 11.07
C GLY A 120 14.01 -11.81 10.20
N GLU A 121 13.70 -10.64 9.65
CA GLU A 121 14.55 -9.90 8.73
C GLU A 121 14.90 -8.52 9.30
N ALA A 122 16.10 -8.04 8.99
CA ALA A 122 16.49 -6.66 9.24
C ALA A 122 16.02 -5.76 8.09
N ALA A 123 15.62 -4.54 8.41
CA ALA A 123 15.22 -3.54 7.42
C ALA A 123 15.60 -2.15 7.92
N THR A 124 16.11 -1.30 7.03
CA THR A 124 16.52 0.06 7.39
C THR A 124 15.31 1.01 7.44
N ALA A 125 15.46 2.12 8.15
CA ALA A 125 14.52 3.23 8.09
C ALA A 125 14.25 3.61 6.62
N GLY A 126 12.98 3.84 6.30
CA GLY A 126 12.52 4.11 4.93
C GLY A 126 12.10 2.87 4.13
N ALA A 127 12.45 1.65 4.56
CA ALA A 127 11.96 0.44 3.91
C ALA A 127 10.44 0.27 4.04
N ALA A 128 9.84 -0.50 3.15
CA ALA A 128 8.41 -0.73 3.10
C ALA A 128 8.02 -2.05 3.79
N LEU A 129 7.11 -1.99 4.76
CA LEU A 129 6.28 -3.13 5.13
C LEU A 129 5.17 -3.29 4.10
N VAL A 130 4.90 -4.52 3.67
CA VAL A 130 3.96 -4.80 2.58
C VAL A 130 2.92 -5.86 2.97
N LEU A 131 1.70 -5.71 2.45
CA LEU A 131 0.62 -6.67 2.62
C LEU A 131 0.93 -8.03 1.99
N ALA A 132 0.92 -9.07 2.82
CA ALA A 132 1.06 -10.46 2.43
C ALA A 132 -0.31 -11.15 2.29
N ALA A 133 -0.36 -12.21 1.49
CA ALA A 133 -1.58 -12.97 1.23
C ALA A 133 -2.06 -13.76 2.46
N ALA A 134 -1.14 -14.35 3.20
CA ALA A 134 -1.38 -15.22 4.34
C ALA A 134 -0.14 -15.31 5.24
N GLU A 135 -0.27 -16.01 6.36
CA GLU A 135 0.86 -16.37 7.21
C GLU A 135 1.88 -17.22 6.45
N SER A 136 3.16 -16.97 6.66
CA SER A 136 4.25 -17.79 6.12
C SER A 136 5.38 -17.87 7.14
N ALA A 137 5.60 -19.06 7.69
CA ALA A 137 6.74 -19.34 8.57
C ALA A 137 8.00 -19.77 7.78
N ASP A 138 7.82 -20.32 6.58
CA ASP A 138 8.84 -21.02 5.79
C ASP A 138 9.39 -20.20 4.61
N THR A 139 9.39 -18.86 4.71
CA THR A 139 9.97 -17.98 3.67
C THR A 139 9.31 -18.14 2.29
N THR A 140 7.98 -18.19 2.27
CA THR A 140 7.17 -18.35 1.04
C THR A 140 6.11 -17.25 0.90
N SER A 141 6.27 -16.14 1.61
CA SER A 141 5.32 -15.02 1.55
C SER A 141 5.12 -14.53 0.12
N ALA A 142 3.89 -14.14 -0.19
CA ALA A 142 3.52 -13.57 -1.48
C ALA A 142 2.59 -12.38 -1.27
N PHE A 143 2.51 -11.49 -2.25
CA PHE A 143 1.54 -10.39 -2.20
C PHE A 143 0.12 -10.93 -2.12
N LYS A 144 -0.71 -10.31 -1.27
CA LYS A 144 -2.16 -10.56 -1.32
C LYS A 144 -2.74 -10.19 -2.68
N TYR A 145 -2.29 -9.05 -3.20
CA TYR A 145 -2.66 -8.55 -4.51
C TYR A 145 -1.39 -8.21 -5.29
N VAL A 146 -1.18 -8.88 -6.43
CA VAL A 146 0.01 -8.66 -7.26
C VAL A 146 -0.08 -7.25 -7.87
N PRO A 147 0.92 -6.36 -7.68
CA PRO A 147 0.92 -5.02 -8.25
C PRO A 147 0.73 -5.02 -9.77
N LYS A 148 -0.08 -4.09 -10.28
CA LYS A 148 -0.38 -3.92 -11.71
C LYS A 148 -0.35 -2.47 -12.20
N ALA A 149 -0.61 -1.51 -11.31
CA ALA A 149 -0.61 -0.08 -11.62
C ALA A 149 -0.31 0.73 -10.36
N MET A 150 -0.15 2.04 -10.51
CA MET A 150 -0.15 3.01 -9.41
C MET A 150 -1.30 4.00 -9.56
N THR A 151 -1.80 4.52 -8.43
CA THR A 151 -2.79 5.60 -8.44
C THR A 151 -2.16 6.87 -9.04
N GLY A 152 -2.82 7.48 -10.02
CA GLY A 152 -2.35 8.72 -10.66
C GLY A 152 -2.70 10.00 -9.88
N ASP A 153 -3.60 9.90 -8.90
CA ASP A 153 -4.08 11.00 -8.08
C ASP A 153 -4.28 10.51 -6.64
N SER A 154 -4.44 11.44 -5.70
CA SER A 154 -4.82 11.13 -4.33
C SER A 154 -6.33 11.25 -4.11
N TYR A 155 -6.90 10.34 -3.32
CA TYR A 155 -8.33 10.27 -3.03
C TYR A 155 -8.60 10.16 -1.53
N ASP A 156 -9.62 10.87 -1.04
CA ASP A 156 -10.07 10.71 0.35
C ASP A 156 -10.87 9.42 0.47
N VAL A 157 -10.47 8.55 1.39
CA VAL A 157 -11.14 7.26 1.62
C VAL A 157 -12.42 7.50 2.40
N GLU A 158 -13.54 7.29 1.72
CA GLU A 158 -14.86 7.37 2.32
C GLU A 158 -15.33 5.99 2.71
N ASP A 159 -15.94 5.90 3.89
CA ASP A 159 -16.51 4.64 4.33
C ASP A 159 -17.65 4.22 3.38
N LEU A 160 -17.71 2.91 3.08
CA LEU A 160 -18.72 2.28 2.23
C LEU A 160 -18.82 2.78 0.76
N ASN A 161 -17.92 3.65 0.29
CA ASN A 161 -17.90 4.13 -1.10
C ASN A 161 -16.62 3.67 -1.80
N ASN A 162 -16.75 2.94 -2.90
CA ASN A 162 -15.59 2.59 -3.72
C ASN A 162 -15.10 3.82 -4.50
N HIS A 163 -13.80 3.86 -4.77
CA HIS A 163 -13.17 5.01 -5.42
C HIS A 163 -12.91 4.75 -6.89
N PHE A 164 -13.36 5.67 -7.74
CA PHE A 164 -12.93 5.66 -9.13
C PHE A 164 -11.59 6.38 -9.26
N VAL A 165 -10.57 5.66 -9.72
CA VAL A 165 -9.17 6.08 -9.66
C VAL A 165 -8.50 5.97 -11.03
N THR A 166 -7.69 6.97 -11.37
CA THR A 166 -6.73 6.90 -12.48
C THR A 166 -5.66 5.86 -12.13
N ALA A 167 -5.48 4.83 -12.97
CA ALA A 167 -4.50 3.77 -12.73
C ALA A 167 -3.39 3.83 -13.78
N VAL A 168 -2.25 4.40 -13.40
CA VAL A 168 -1.07 4.56 -14.26
C VAL A 168 -0.31 3.24 -14.35
N THR A 169 -0.06 2.80 -15.58
CA THR A 169 0.69 1.57 -15.87
C THR A 169 2.09 1.85 -16.39
N ILE A 170 2.27 3.00 -17.06
CA ILE A 170 3.56 3.51 -17.53
C ILE A 170 3.67 4.99 -17.17
N GLY A 171 4.70 5.35 -16.42
CA GLY A 171 4.87 6.73 -15.96
C GLY A 171 6.07 6.95 -15.06
N GLN A 172 6.24 8.18 -14.62
CA GLN A 172 7.27 8.61 -13.69
C GLN A 172 6.63 9.20 -12.43
N PHE A 173 7.08 8.73 -11.26
CA PHE A 173 6.62 9.21 -9.96
C PHE A 173 7.81 9.64 -9.11
N LYS A 174 7.67 10.74 -8.37
CA LYS A 174 8.66 11.19 -7.42
C LYS A 174 8.61 10.36 -6.14
N GLU A 175 9.65 9.58 -5.86
CA GLU A 175 9.64 8.59 -4.77
C GLU A 175 9.48 9.24 -3.38
N SER A 176 9.93 10.49 -3.24
CA SER A 176 9.87 11.20 -1.95
C SER A 176 8.46 11.57 -1.47
N VAL A 177 7.46 11.54 -2.36
CA VAL A 177 6.09 12.03 -2.09
C VAL A 177 5.02 10.96 -2.27
N ILE A 178 5.41 9.70 -2.53
CA ILE A 178 4.50 8.55 -2.61
C ILE A 178 4.64 7.66 -1.37
N PRO A 179 3.68 6.75 -1.12
CA PRO A 179 3.86 5.68 -0.14
C PRO A 179 5.11 4.84 -0.43
N ALA A 180 5.72 4.26 0.60
CA ALA A 180 6.92 3.46 0.42
C ALA A 180 6.65 2.25 -0.50
N VAL A 181 7.57 2.03 -1.46
CA VAL A 181 7.48 0.99 -2.47
C VAL A 181 8.65 0.04 -2.28
N SER A 182 8.40 -1.25 -2.02
CA SER A 182 9.47 -2.25 -1.91
C SER A 182 10.06 -2.59 -3.29
N ASP A 183 11.28 -3.12 -3.32
CA ASP A 183 11.92 -3.56 -4.56
C ASP A 183 11.09 -4.61 -5.30
N ASP A 184 10.39 -5.49 -4.57
CA ASP A 184 9.48 -6.47 -5.17
C ASP A 184 8.27 -5.81 -5.88
N ILE A 185 7.76 -4.69 -5.34
CA ILE A 185 6.70 -3.91 -6.00
C ILE A 185 7.27 -3.21 -7.24
N LYS A 186 8.47 -2.62 -7.14
CA LYS A 186 9.17 -2.00 -8.29
C LYS A 186 9.38 -3.01 -9.42
N ALA A 187 9.80 -4.23 -9.08
CA ALA A 187 9.98 -5.33 -10.04
C ALA A 187 8.66 -5.77 -10.68
N ALA A 188 7.55 -5.73 -9.95
CA ALA A 188 6.22 -6.05 -10.48
C ALA A 188 5.63 -4.95 -11.39
N LEU A 189 6.17 -3.72 -11.34
CA LEU A 189 5.71 -2.55 -12.09
C LEU A 189 6.80 -2.01 -13.05
N PRO A 190 7.21 -2.78 -14.08
CA PRO A 190 8.33 -2.42 -14.95
C PRO A 190 8.10 -1.15 -15.79
N GLY A 191 6.84 -0.72 -15.96
CA GLY A 191 6.49 0.51 -16.67
C GLY A 191 6.63 1.78 -15.81
N ILE A 192 6.80 1.64 -14.49
CA ILE A 192 6.88 2.75 -13.56
C ILE A 192 8.33 3.07 -13.24
N SER A 193 8.73 4.31 -13.48
CA SER A 193 10.01 4.85 -13.05
C SER A 193 9.82 5.68 -11.79
N LEU A 194 10.61 5.41 -10.77
CA LEU A 194 10.65 6.22 -9.55
C LEU A 194 11.87 7.14 -9.60
N ILE A 195 11.66 8.44 -9.44
CA ILE A 195 12.69 9.50 -9.53
C ILE A 195 12.84 10.30 -8.24
#